data_AF-A0A5S9M652-F1
#
_entry.id   AF-A0A5S9M652-F1
#
_cell.length_a   1.000
_cell.length_b   1.000
_cell.length_c   1.000
_cell.angle_alpha   90.00
_cell.angle_beta   90.00
_cell.angle_gamma   90.00
#
_symmetry.space_group_name_H-M   'P 1'
#
loop_
_entity.id
_entity.type
_entity.pdbx_description
1 polymer ?
#
loop_
_entity_poly.entity_id
_entity_poly.type
_entity_poly.pdbx_seq_one_letter_code
_entity_poly.pdbx_strand_id
1 'polypeptide(L)' 'MAQMTMIQAITDALRTELKNDENVLVFGEDVGKNGGVFRATEGLQKSLVRIVYSILHLLNLVLAVLLLALDYKNSAR' A
#
# COMPACT_ATOMS: atom_id res chain seq x y z
N MET A 1 18.06 9.56 -16.42
CA MET A 1 17.04 9.31 -15.40
C MET A 1 16.77 10.61 -14.66
N ALA A 2 15.51 10.93 -14.35
CA ALA A 2 15.23 12.11 -13.53
C ALA A 2 15.78 11.90 -12.11
N GLN A 3 16.35 12.94 -11.52
CA GLN A 3 16.81 12.87 -10.13
C GLN A 3 15.59 12.83 -9.21
N MET A 4 15.49 11.79 -8.39
CA MET A 4 14.39 11.57 -7.45
C MET A 4 14.90 11.62 -6.01
N THR A 5 14.08 12.18 -5.11
CA THR A 5 14.27 11.95 -3.68
C THR A 5 13.93 10.50 -3.34
N MET A 6 14.42 10.00 -2.20
CA MET A 6 14.11 8.65 -1.74
C MET A 6 12.59 8.40 -1.65
N ILE A 7 11.83 9.37 -1.15
CA ILE A 7 10.36 9.26 -1.06
C ILE A 7 9.74 9.15 -2.45
N GLN A 8 10.19 9.96 -3.41
CA GLN A 8 9.70 9.89 -4.79
C GLN A 8 10.00 8.54 -5.44
N ALA A 9 11.20 7.99 -5.20
CA ALA A 9 11.57 6.66 -5.70
C ALA A 9 10.68 5.56 -5.09
N ILE A 10 10.38 5.64 -3.79
CA ILE A 10 9.47 4.69 -3.11
C ILE A 10 8.06 4.81 -3.68
N THR A 11 7.53 6.03 -3.82
CA THR A 11 6.19 6.26 -4.39
C THR A 11 6.08 5.73 -5.82
N ASP A 12 7.14 5.90 -6.63
CA ASP A 12 7.17 5.43 -8.01
C ASP A 12 7.24 3.90 -8.11
N ALA A 13 8.05 3.26 -7.25
CA ALA A 13 8.09 1.80 -7.14
C ALA A 13 6.72 1.23 -6.74
N LEU A 14 6.09 1.79 -5.70
CA LEU A 14 4.75 1.38 -5.25
C LEU A 14 3.71 1.55 -6.36
N ARG A 15 3.75 2.67 -7.08
CA ARG A 15 2.87 2.94 -8.22
C ARG A 15 3.04 1.91 -9.32
N THR A 16 4.28 1.52 -9.61
CA THR A 16 4.60 0.56 -10.66
C THR A 16 4.05 -0.81 -10.31
N GLU A 17 4.34 -1.31 -9.11
CA GLU A 17 3.85 -2.63 -8.67
C GLU A 17 2.33 -2.69 -8.55
N LEU A 18 1.69 -1.62 -8.02
CA LEU A 18 0.24 -1.55 -7.97
C LEU A 18 -0.43 -1.50 -9.34
N LYS A 19 0.28 -1.07 -10.40
CA LYS A 19 -0.24 -1.13 -11.77
C LYS A 19 0.01 -2.48 -12.43
N ASN A 20 1.12 -3.13 -12.11
CA ASN A 20 1.57 -4.34 -12.79
C ASN A 20 0.83 -5.60 -12.30
N ASP A 21 0.50 -5.65 -11.02
CA ASP A 21 -0.17 -6.78 -10.40
C ASP A 21 -1.42 -6.29 -9.68
N GLU A 22 -2.55 -6.98 -9.84
CA GLU A 22 -3.85 -6.70 -9.19
C GLU A 22 -3.94 -7.24 -7.76
N ASN A 23 -2.99 -8.06 -7.33
CA ASN A 23 -2.94 -8.66 -5.99
C ASN A 23 -2.13 -7.85 -4.96
N VAL A 24 -1.27 -6.93 -5.42
CA VAL A 24 -0.52 -6.00 -4.55
C VAL A 24 -1.45 -5.08 -3.75
N LEU A 25 -1.29 -4.98 -2.44
CA LEU A 25 -2.13 -4.10 -1.64
C LEU A 25 -1.25 -3.26 -0.72
N VAL A 26 -1.68 -2.02 -0.46
CA VAL A 26 -1.01 -1.16 0.49
C VAL A 26 -1.93 -0.90 1.67
N PHE A 27 -1.44 -1.26 2.86
CA PHE A 27 -2.14 -1.10 4.13
C PHE A 27 -1.26 -0.34 5.11
N GLY A 28 -1.88 0.51 5.92
CA GLY A 28 -1.17 1.28 6.92
C GLY A 28 -2.07 2.31 7.59
N GLU A 29 -1.59 2.84 8.70
CA GLU A 29 -2.16 4.05 9.29
C GLU A 29 -1.81 5.25 8.41
N ASP A 30 -2.79 6.10 8.11
CA ASP A 30 -2.64 7.30 7.29
C ASP A 30 -2.18 7.16 5.83
N VAL A 31 -1.95 5.94 5.33
CA VAL A 31 -1.44 5.70 3.96
C VAL A 31 -2.45 6.00 2.84
N GLY A 32 -3.72 6.21 3.16
CA GLY A 32 -4.77 6.53 2.20
C GLY A 32 -4.68 7.98 1.68
N LYS A 33 -5.68 8.80 1.99
CA LYS A 33 -5.81 10.16 1.42
C LYS A 33 -4.64 11.08 1.79
N ASN A 34 -4.08 10.89 2.99
CA ASN A 34 -2.98 11.70 3.50
C ASN A 34 -1.62 11.31 2.90
N GLY A 35 -1.48 10.08 2.37
CA GLY A 35 -0.22 9.58 1.81
C GLY A 35 0.78 9.08 2.86
N GLY A 36 0.35 8.91 4.11
CA GLY A 36 1.20 8.58 5.26
C GLY A 36 2.00 9.77 5.80
N VAL A 37 2.56 9.63 6.99
CA VAL A 37 3.34 10.69 7.69
C VAL A 37 4.52 11.18 6.84
N PHE A 38 5.15 10.29 6.08
CA PHE A 38 6.26 10.61 5.17
C PHE A 38 5.83 10.88 3.72
N ARG A 39 4.53 10.89 3.43
CA ARG A 39 3.97 11.12 2.07
C ARG A 39 4.42 10.09 1.02
N ALA A 40 4.84 8.90 1.44
CA ALA A 40 5.31 7.84 0.54
C ALA A 40 4.19 7.28 -0.37
N THR A 41 2.93 7.37 0.03
CA THR A 41 1.78 6.90 -0.76
C THR A 41 0.94 8.04 -1.32
N GLU A 42 1.48 9.26 -1.32
CA GLU A 42 0.76 10.45 -1.76
C GLU A 42 0.22 10.30 -3.19
N GLY A 43 -1.07 10.61 -3.34
CA GLY A 43 -1.74 10.60 -4.64
C GLY A 43 -2.03 9.22 -5.20
N LEU A 44 -1.45 8.15 -4.64
CA LEU A 44 -1.64 6.80 -5.15
C LEU A 44 -3.10 6.35 -5.01
N GLN A 45 -3.77 6.64 -3.89
CA GLN A 45 -5.17 6.26 -3.65
C GLN A 45 -6.14 6.87 -4.67
N LYS A 46 -5.85 8.07 -5.19
CA LYS A 46 -6.70 8.73 -6.20
C LYS A 46 -6.70 7.95 -7.52
N SER A 47 -5.56 7.36 -7.86
CA SER A 47 -5.35 6.60 -9.09
C SER A 47 -5.59 5.10 -8.93
N LEU A 48 -5.51 4.58 -7.70
CA LEU A 48 -5.46 3.15 -7.39
C LEU A 48 -6.32 2.87 -6.16
N VAL A 49 -7.40 2.12 -6.35
CA VAL A 49 -8.43 1.85 -5.32
C VAL A 49 -7.92 0.90 -4.21
N ARG A 50 -6.74 0.31 -4.39
CA ARG A 50 -6.15 -0.77 -3.58
C ARG A 50 -5.29 -0.29 -2.41
N ILE A 51 -5.54 0.94 -1.93
CA ILE A 51 -4.90 1.50 -0.74
C ILE A 51 -5.94 1.65 0.35
N VAL A 52 -5.74 0.91 1.44
CA VAL A 52 -6.70 0.81 2.53
C VAL A 52 -6.19 1.56 3.75
N TYR A 53 -7.02 2.47 4.23
CA TYR A 53 -6.81 3.25 5.44
C TYR A 53 -7.32 2.48 6.66
N SER A 54 -6.57 2.49 7.76
CA SER A 54 -7.00 1.88 9.03
C SER A 54 -6.88 2.87 10.18
N ILE A 55 -7.92 2.93 11.02
CA ILE A 55 -7.94 3.63 12.33
C ILE A 55 -7.58 2.66 13.48
N LEU A 56 -7.36 1.36 13.19
CA LEU A 56 -7.20 0.35 14.24
C LEU A 56 -5.80 0.38 14.87
N HIS A 57 -5.75 0.09 16.18
CA HIS A 57 -4.53 -0.22 16.94
C HIS A 57 -3.62 -1.22 16.18
N LEU A 58 -2.30 -0.98 16.22
CA LEU A 58 -1.25 -1.74 15.52
C LEU A 58 -1.46 -3.27 15.49
N LEU A 59 -1.90 -3.87 16.60
CA LEU A 59 -2.15 -5.31 16.73
C LEU A 59 -3.14 -5.85 15.69
N ASN A 60 -4.18 -5.08 15.37
CA ASN A 60 -5.22 -5.50 14.44
C ASN A 60 -4.78 -5.35 12.98
N LEU A 61 -3.84 -4.43 12.69
CA LEU A 61 -3.28 -4.26 11.36
C LEU A 61 -2.42 -5.46 10.96
N VAL A 62 -1.57 -5.93 11.87
CA VAL A 62 -0.75 -7.13 11.65
C VAL A 62 -1.63 -8.36 11.41
N LEU A 63 -2.70 -8.53 12.20
CA LEU A 63 -3.64 -9.63 12.01
C LEU A 63 -4.36 -9.56 10.65
N ALA A 64 -4.82 -8.38 10.23
CA ALA A 64 -5.49 -8.19 8.95
C ALA A 64 -4.56 -8.54 7.76
N VAL A 65 -3.30 -8.09 7.81
CA VAL A 65 -2.29 -8.43 6.79
C VAL A 65 -2.06 -9.94 6.74
N LEU A 66 -1.97 -10.60 7.91
CA LEU A 66 -1.78 -12.04 7.97
C LEU A 66 -2.96 -12.80 7.37
N LEU A 67 -4.20 -12.40 7.69
CA LEU A 67 -5.41 -13.03 7.15
C LEU A 67 -5.51 -12.89 5.63
N LEU A 68 -5.22 -11.71 5.08
CA LEU A 68 -5.21 -11.49 3.63
C LEU A 68 -4.11 -12.30 2.94
N ALA A 69 -2.93 -12.41 3.55
CA ALA A 69 -1.86 -13.24 3.01
C ALA A 69 -2.21 -14.73 3.02
N LEU A 70 -2.92 -15.21 4.05
CA LEU A 70 -3.42 -16.58 4.13
C LEU A 70 -4.50 -16.84 3.08
N ASP A 71 -5.43 -15.90 2.90
CA ASP A 71 -6.48 -15.99 1.87
C ASP A 71 -5.89 -16.03 0.46
N TYR A 72 -4.95 -15.14 0.16
CA TYR A 72 -4.22 -15.14 -1.11
C TYR A 72 -3.55 -16.50 -1.40
N LYS A 73 -2.90 -17.09 -0.39
CA LYS A 73 -2.24 -18.39 -0.53
C LYS A 73 -3.23 -19.55 -0.74
N ASN A 74 -4.43 -19.46 -0.17
CA ASN A 74 -5.47 -20.47 -0.36
C ASN A 74 -6.18 -20.32 -1.70
N SER A 75 -6.39 -19.09 -2.19
CA SER A 75 -7.00 -18.84 -3.51
C SER A 75 -6.07 -19.14 -4.68
N ALA A 76 -4.75 -19.12 -4.47
CA ALA A 76 -3.75 -19.45 -5.49
C ALA A 76 -3.43 -20.96 -5.61
N ARG A 77 -4.09 -21.80 -4.81
CA ARG A 77 -4.07 -23.28 -4.93
C ARG A 77 -5.29 -23.77 -5.69
#